data_AF-A0A7X5KSZ7-F1
#
_entry.id   AF-A0A7X5KSZ7-F1
#
_cell.length_a   1.000
_cell.length_b   1.000
_cell.length_c   1.000
_cell.angle_alpha   90.00
_cell.angle_beta   90.00
_cell.angle_gamma   90.00
#
_symmetry.space_group_name_H-M   'P 1'
#
loop_
_entity.id
_entity.type
_entity.pdbx_description
1 polymer ?
#
loop_
_entity_poly.entity_id
_entity_poly.type
_entity_poly.pdbx_seq_one_letter_code
_entity_poly.pdbx_strand_id
1 'polypeptide(L)'
;MEFSKMRHRIVFLKPVTAETNNTDENVIGWYPYHPITDITSDKMYVSQDNECIFDEGVLYTFSELMHDYGIWACVAPMTGKEYAEAQKIRAETTYNINTRYIKNITGDMKILYGAKVFDVWSVLDIGGRKRELKIVAIEADSYGKK
;
A
#
# COMPACT_ATOMS: atom_id res chain seq x y z
N MET A 1 -6.91 9.85 18.67
CA MET A 1 -7.25 9.16 17.41
C MET A 1 -8.74 9.32 17.15
N GLU A 2 -9.11 9.94 16.03
CA GLU A 2 -10.51 10.10 15.62
C GLU A 2 -10.92 8.93 14.71
N PHE A 3 -11.49 7.88 15.30
CA PHE A 3 -11.92 6.69 14.56
C PHE A 3 -12.97 7.00 13.48
N SER A 4 -13.77 8.05 13.68
CA SER A 4 -14.78 8.50 12.71
C SER A 4 -14.20 8.87 11.35
N LYS A 5 -12.90 9.16 11.25
CA LYS A 5 -12.24 9.55 10.00
C LYS A 5 -11.75 8.35 9.17
N MET A 6 -11.68 7.15 9.74
CA MET A 6 -11.24 5.94 9.02
C MET A 6 -12.37 5.32 8.21
N ARG A 7 -12.69 5.94 7.07
CA ARG A 7 -13.78 5.50 6.19
C ARG A 7 -13.31 4.72 4.97
N HIS A 8 -12.00 4.57 4.80
CA HIS A 8 -11.41 3.91 3.64
C HIS A 8 -10.90 2.51 4.00
N ARG A 9 -10.93 1.60 3.03
CA ARG A 9 -10.32 0.27 3.12
C ARG A 9 -9.06 0.24 2.26
N ILE A 10 -7.96 -0.20 2.85
CA ILE A 10 -6.67 -0.38 2.18
C ILE A 10 -6.15 -1.79 2.41
N VAL A 11 -5.31 -2.28 1.51
CA VAL A 11 -4.60 -3.56 1.66
C VAL A 11 -3.10 -3.30 1.63
N PHE A 12 -2.35 -3.90 2.56
CA PHE A 12 -0.89 -3.84 2.53
C PHE A 12 -0.37 -4.93 1.59
N LEU A 13 0.67 -4.60 0.83
CA LEU A 13 1.39 -5.52 -0.04
C LEU A 13 2.82 -5.63 0.49
N LYS A 14 3.20 -6.84 0.88
CA LYS A 14 4.52 -7.14 1.44
C LYS A 14 5.46 -7.63 0.33
N PRO A 15 6.68 -7.11 0.22
CA PRO A 15 7.65 -7.60 -0.75
C PRO A 15 8.17 -8.97 -0.31
N VAL A 16 8.22 -9.92 -1.23
CA VAL A 16 8.90 -11.21 -1.04
C VAL A 16 9.77 -11.49 -2.26
N THR A 17 11.06 -11.74 -2.00
CA THR A 17 12.05 -12.08 -3.02
C THR A 17 11.95 -13.57 -3.32
N ALA A 18 10.99 -13.97 -4.16
CA ALA A 18 10.67 -15.38 -4.36
C ALA A 18 10.64 -15.83 -5.82
N GLU A 19 10.52 -14.92 -6.79
CA GLU A 19 10.16 -15.32 -8.15
C GLU A 19 11.30 -15.10 -9.13
N THR A 20 11.58 -16.14 -9.91
CA THR A 20 12.52 -16.07 -11.01
C THR A 20 11.68 -15.77 -12.25
N ASN A 21 11.88 -14.61 -12.87
CA ASN A 21 11.15 -14.25 -14.08
C ASN A 21 11.57 -15.17 -15.25
N ASN A 22 10.88 -15.06 -16.39
CA ASN A 22 11.17 -15.84 -17.60
C ASN A 22 12.57 -15.57 -18.22
N THR A 23 13.37 -14.72 -17.59
CA THR A 23 14.74 -14.33 -17.96
C THR A 23 15.76 -14.81 -16.91
N ASP A 24 15.38 -15.70 -16.00
CA ASP A 24 16.20 -16.20 -14.89
C ASP A 24 16.66 -15.12 -13.89
N GLU A 25 15.98 -13.96 -13.84
CA GLU A 25 16.27 -12.90 -12.87
C GLU A 25 15.34 -12.99 -11.66
N ASN A 26 15.89 -12.75 -10.47
CA ASN A 26 15.09 -12.70 -9.25
C ASN A 26 14.32 -11.37 -9.17
N VAL A 27 12.99 -11.44 -9.16
CA VAL A 27 12.09 -10.30 -9.06
C VAL A 27 11.34 -10.30 -7.73
N ILE A 28 11.03 -9.10 -7.24
CA ILE A 28 10.26 -8.92 -6.02
C ILE A 28 8.78 -9.08 -6.34
N GLY A 29 8.17 -10.12 -5.77
CA GLY A 29 6.72 -10.29 -5.77
C GLY A 29 6.09 -9.49 -4.63
N TRP A 30 4.89 -8.96 -4.88
CA TRP A 30 4.13 -8.19 -3.89
C TRP A 30 2.96 -9.03 -3.41
N TYR A 31 2.86 -9.36 -2.13
CA TYR A 31 1.84 -10.29 -1.64
C TYR A 31 0.89 -9.59 -0.68
N PRO A 32 -0.44 -9.72 -0.83
CA PRO A 32 -1.41 -9.18 0.12
C PRO A 32 -1.11 -9.63 1.55
N TYR A 33 -1.07 -8.67 2.46
CA TYR A 33 -0.68 -8.87 3.84
C TYR A 33 -1.73 -8.27 4.76
N HIS A 34 -2.22 -9.07 5.70
CA HIS A 34 -3.15 -8.64 6.73
C HIS A 34 -2.38 -8.45 8.06
N PRO A 35 -1.97 -7.22 8.39
CA PRO A 35 -1.01 -6.97 9.48
C PRO A 35 -1.60 -7.12 10.89
N ILE A 36 -2.91 -7.30 11.05
CA ILE A 36 -3.51 -7.61 12.37
C ILE A 36 -3.39 -9.11 12.67
N THR A 37 -3.64 -9.97 11.68
CA THR A 37 -3.53 -11.44 11.82
C THR A 37 -2.14 -11.95 11.48
N ASP A 38 -1.28 -11.09 10.92
CA ASP A 38 0.07 -11.41 10.46
C ASP A 38 0.08 -12.48 9.35
N ILE A 39 -0.99 -12.56 8.57
CA ILE A 39 -1.15 -13.51 7.46
C ILE A 39 -0.73 -12.81 6.17
N THR A 40 0.22 -13.42 5.45
CA THR A 40 0.57 -13.03 4.08
C THR A 40 -0.06 -14.05 3.13
N SER A 41 -0.66 -13.59 2.04
CA SER A 41 -1.14 -14.46 0.98
C SER A 41 0.02 -15.23 0.36
N ASP A 42 -0.23 -16.47 -0.04
CA ASP A 42 0.71 -17.27 -0.83
C ASP A 42 0.75 -16.82 -2.30
N LYS A 43 -0.24 -16.01 -2.73
CA LYS A 43 -0.39 -15.58 -4.12
C LYS A 43 0.13 -14.16 -4.33
N MET A 44 0.96 -13.98 -5.35
CA MET A 44 1.54 -12.70 -5.73
C MET A 44 0.49 -11.79 -6.36
N TYR A 45 0.36 -10.57 -5.87
CA TYR A 45 -0.33 -9.47 -6.53
C TYR A 45 0.49 -8.95 -7.70
N VAL A 46 -0.06 -9.05 -8.91
CA VAL A 46 0.44 -8.37 -10.11
C VAL A 46 -0.56 -7.29 -10.49
N SER A 47 -0.10 -6.05 -10.59
CA SER A 47 -0.86 -5.01 -11.28
C SER A 47 -0.49 -5.04 -12.76
N GLN A 48 -1.38 -5.53 -13.62
CA GLN A 48 -1.34 -5.27 -15.06
C GLN A 48 -2.60 -4.48 -15.39
N ASP A 49 -2.44 -3.29 -15.97
CA ASP A 49 -3.53 -2.47 -16.52
C ASP A 49 -4.81 -2.39 -15.65
N ASN A 50 -4.68 -1.88 -14.41
CA ASN A 50 -5.77 -1.74 -13.43
C ASN A 50 -6.42 -3.05 -12.93
N GLU A 51 -5.90 -4.22 -13.30
CA GLU A 51 -6.38 -5.51 -12.83
C GLU A 51 -5.42 -6.11 -11.80
N CYS A 52 -5.99 -6.82 -10.82
CA CYS A 52 -5.26 -7.57 -9.81
C CYS A 52 -5.17 -9.01 -10.31
N ILE A 53 -4.03 -9.38 -10.88
CA ILE A 53 -3.79 -10.74 -11.37
C ILE A 53 -2.94 -11.46 -10.34
N PHE A 54 -3.44 -12.61 -9.85
CA PHE A 54 -2.59 -13.54 -9.10
C PHE A 54 -1.86 -14.44 -10.08
N ASP A 55 -0.59 -14.77 -9.80
CA ASP A 55 0.35 -15.50 -10.69
C ASP A 55 -0.24 -16.77 -11.34
N GLU A 56 -1.18 -17.45 -10.67
CA GLU A 56 -1.90 -18.62 -11.21
C GLU A 56 -3.02 -18.30 -12.23
N GLY A 57 -3.15 -17.05 -12.67
CA GLY A 57 -4.25 -16.60 -13.56
C GLY A 57 -5.63 -16.57 -12.89
N VAL A 58 -5.68 -16.70 -11.56
CA VAL A 58 -6.91 -16.63 -10.79
C VAL A 58 -7.31 -15.16 -10.61
N LEU A 59 -8.41 -14.78 -11.24
CA LEU A 59 -9.05 -13.49 -10.99
C LEU A 59 -9.64 -13.50 -9.58
N TYR A 60 -9.16 -12.59 -8.74
CA TYR A 60 -9.78 -12.28 -7.46
C TYR A 60 -10.56 -11.00 -7.62
N THR A 61 -11.77 -10.98 -7.08
CA THR A 61 -12.50 -9.71 -7.06
C THR A 61 -11.86 -8.78 -6.03
N PHE A 62 -11.82 -7.48 -6.35
CA PHE A 62 -11.38 -6.46 -5.40
C PHE A 62 -12.14 -6.53 -4.07
N SER A 63 -13.42 -6.95 -4.11
CA SER A 63 -14.26 -7.14 -2.93
C SER A 63 -13.74 -8.23 -1.99
N GLU A 64 -13.36 -9.39 -2.52
CA GLU A 64 -12.83 -10.52 -1.72
C GLU A 64 -11.49 -10.15 -1.09
N LEU A 65 -10.60 -9.55 -1.89
CA LEU A 65 -9.31 -9.08 -1.38
C LEU A 65 -9.47 -8.09 -0.22
N MET A 66 -10.38 -7.13 -0.37
CA MET A 66 -10.69 -6.14 0.67
C MET A 66 -11.41 -6.74 1.88
N HIS A 67 -12.11 -7.86 1.72
CA HIS A 67 -12.74 -8.58 2.82
C HIS A 67 -11.69 -9.28 3.68
N ASP A 68 -10.78 -10.02 3.05
CA ASP A 68 -9.81 -10.88 3.74
C ASP A 68 -8.61 -10.09 4.27
N TYR A 69 -8.10 -9.14 3.48
CA TYR A 69 -6.87 -8.40 3.78
C TYR A 69 -7.10 -6.92 4.08
N GLY A 70 -8.31 -6.42 3.91
CA GLY A 70 -8.59 -4.99 4.02
C GLY A 70 -8.50 -4.47 5.45
N ILE A 71 -7.95 -3.27 5.60
CA ILE A 71 -7.83 -2.54 6.86
C ILE A 71 -8.45 -1.16 6.74
N TRP A 72 -9.07 -0.73 7.84
CA TRP A 72 -9.62 0.61 7.96
C TRP A 72 -8.52 1.65 8.09
N ALA A 73 -8.54 2.64 7.19
CA ALA A 73 -7.62 3.77 7.20
C ALA A 73 -8.33 5.06 6.77
N CYS A 74 -7.64 6.18 7.00
CA CYS A 74 -8.00 7.49 6.50
C CYS A 74 -6.94 7.88 5.45
N VAL A 75 -7.29 7.75 4.18
CA VAL A 75 -6.45 8.18 3.05
C VAL A 75 -6.83 9.60 2.69
N ALA A 76 -5.87 10.51 2.69
CA ALA A 76 -6.05 11.88 2.25
C ALA A 76 -4.80 12.36 1.49
N PRO A 77 -4.95 13.11 0.38
CA PRO A 77 -3.81 13.77 -0.24
C PRO A 77 -3.19 14.78 0.76
N MET A 78 -1.89 15.07 0.61
CA MET A 78 -1.26 16.12 1.41
C MET A 78 -1.95 17.47 1.20
N THR A 79 -2.05 18.25 2.27
CA THR A 79 -2.75 19.55 2.23
C THR A 79 -2.00 20.56 1.37
N GLY A 80 -2.67 21.56 0.78
CA GLY A 80 -2.08 22.47 -0.22
C GLY A 80 -0.74 23.12 0.15
N LYS A 81 -0.48 23.40 1.43
CA LYS A 81 0.81 23.92 1.90
C LYS A 81 1.91 22.85 1.86
N GLU A 82 1.61 21.66 2.38
CA GLU A 82 2.51 20.51 2.34
C GLU A 82 2.71 20.02 0.89
N TYR A 83 1.66 20.07 0.07
CA TYR A 83 1.69 19.71 -1.34
C TYR A 83 2.59 20.67 -2.14
N ALA A 84 2.56 21.98 -1.89
CA ALA A 84 3.45 22.93 -2.54
C ALA A 84 4.93 22.70 -2.19
N GLU A 85 5.22 22.23 -0.98
CA GLU A 85 6.57 21.84 -0.57
C GLU A 85 6.97 20.49 -1.19
N ALA A 86 6.07 19.51 -1.20
CA ALA A 86 6.29 18.22 -1.83
C ALA A 86 6.50 18.33 -3.35
N GLN A 87 5.73 19.19 -4.03
CA GLN A 87 5.82 19.45 -5.47
C GLN A 87 7.16 20.03 -5.90
N LYS A 88 7.83 20.80 -5.02
CA LYS A 88 9.19 21.27 -5.28
C LYS A 88 10.21 20.13 -5.34
N ILE A 89 9.91 19.02 -4.67
CA ILE A 89 10.79 17.86 -4.55
C ILE A 89 10.39 16.79 -5.59
N ARG A 90 9.09 16.59 -5.85
CA ARG A 90 8.56 15.58 -6.78
C ARG A 90 7.25 16.01 -7.43
N ALA A 91 7.07 15.65 -8.70
CA ALA A 91 5.81 15.91 -9.43
C ALA A 91 4.66 14.99 -9.00
N GLU A 92 4.95 13.83 -8.42
CA GLU A 92 3.97 12.81 -8.01
C GLU A 92 3.12 13.28 -6.82
N THR A 93 1.87 12.79 -6.74
CA THR A 93 0.96 13.15 -5.65
C THR A 93 1.27 12.32 -4.41
N THR A 94 1.64 13.00 -3.33
CA THR A 94 1.88 12.38 -2.02
C THR A 94 0.58 12.34 -1.19
N TYR A 95 0.39 11.23 -0.48
CA TYR A 95 -0.77 10.96 0.36
C TYR A 95 -0.36 10.69 1.80
N ASN A 96 -1.19 11.17 2.73
CA ASN A 96 -1.15 10.82 4.13
C ASN A 96 -2.21 9.74 4.39
N ILE A 97 -1.75 8.57 4.83
CA ILE A 97 -2.59 7.42 5.18
C ILE A 97 -2.50 7.22 6.69
N ASN A 98 -3.56 7.54 7.40
CA ASN A 98 -3.64 7.40 8.84
C ASN A 98 -4.39 6.10 9.20
N THR A 99 -3.74 5.25 9.99
CA THR A 99 -4.25 3.94 10.40
C THR A 99 -4.06 3.75 11.90
N ARG A 100 -4.74 2.76 12.49
CA ARG A 100 -4.46 2.31 13.86
C ARG A 100 -2.99 1.87 13.96
N TYR A 101 -2.46 1.90 15.18
CA TYR A 101 -1.14 1.34 15.39
C TYR A 101 -1.13 -0.15 15.09
N ILE A 102 -0.26 -0.54 14.16
CA ILE A 102 -0.06 -1.92 13.76
C ILE A 102 1.44 -2.17 13.74
N LYS A 103 1.87 -3.25 14.40
CA LYS A 103 3.27 -3.67 14.37
C LYS A 103 3.62 -4.21 12.99
N ASN A 104 4.91 -4.22 12.65
CA ASN A 104 5.44 -4.86 11.43
C ASN A 104 5.07 -4.20 10.09
N ILE A 105 4.61 -2.94 10.08
CA ILE A 105 4.52 -2.16 8.84
C ILE A 105 5.88 -1.51 8.56
N THR A 106 6.46 -1.79 7.40
CA THR A 106 7.78 -1.28 6.98
C THR A 106 7.67 -0.37 5.76
N GLY A 107 8.71 0.43 5.52
CA GLY A 107 8.79 1.36 4.38
C GLY A 107 8.88 0.65 3.02
N ASP A 108 9.33 -0.59 3.00
CA ASP A 108 9.50 -1.35 1.75
C ASP A 108 8.17 -1.94 1.24
N MET A 109 7.06 -1.72 1.95
CA MET A 109 5.74 -2.22 1.57
C MET A 109 5.07 -1.30 0.53
N LYS A 110 4.06 -1.84 -0.17
CA LYS A 110 3.12 -1.05 -0.97
C LYS A 110 1.73 -1.09 -0.35
N ILE A 111 0.88 -0.15 -0.73
CA ILE A 111 -0.50 -0.07 -0.27
C ILE A 111 -1.41 -0.06 -1.49
N LEU A 112 -2.37 -0.96 -1.52
CA LEU A 112 -3.46 -0.97 -2.50
C LEU A 112 -4.66 -0.20 -1.93
N TYR A 113 -5.12 0.80 -2.68
CA TYR A 113 -6.32 1.55 -2.36
C TYR A 113 -7.13 1.84 -3.63
N GLY A 114 -8.32 1.25 -3.73
CA GLY A 114 -9.09 1.25 -4.98
C GLY A 114 -8.30 0.55 -6.09
N ALA A 115 -8.27 1.15 -7.28
CA ALA A 115 -7.46 0.67 -8.40
C ALA A 115 -6.00 1.18 -8.38
N LYS A 116 -5.58 1.87 -7.33
CA LYS A 116 -4.27 2.55 -7.27
C LYS A 116 -3.34 1.87 -6.29
N VAL A 117 -2.07 1.78 -6.68
CA VAL A 117 -0.98 1.29 -5.82
C VAL A 117 -0.16 2.48 -5.34
N PHE A 118 0.15 2.48 -4.05
CA PHE A 118 0.95 3.50 -3.40
C PHE A 118 2.21 2.89 -2.82
N ASP A 119 3.33 3.54 -3.05
CA ASP A 119 4.62 3.20 -2.45
C ASP A 119 4.72 3.82 -1.08
N VAL A 120 5.02 3.00 -0.07
CA VAL A 120 5.24 3.53 1.27
C VAL A 120 6.59 4.25 1.29
N TRP A 121 6.57 5.51 1.69
CA TRP A 121 7.79 6.30 1.83
C TRP A 121 8.27 6.34 3.28
N SER A 122 7.33 6.54 4.22
CA SER A 122 7.66 6.65 5.63
C SER A 122 6.51 6.20 6.50
N VAL A 123 6.85 5.54 7.61
CA VAL A 123 5.91 5.04 8.62
C VAL A 123 6.26 5.70 9.95
N LEU A 124 5.34 6.47 10.51
CA LEU A 124 5.54 7.30 11.69
C LEU A 124 4.52 6.98 12.77
N ASP A 125 4.97 6.67 14.00
CA ASP A 125 4.12 6.62 15.19
C ASP A 125 3.94 8.04 15.74
N ILE A 126 2.76 8.63 15.53
CA ILE A 126 2.50 9.99 15.97
C ILE A 126 2.54 10.03 17.51
N GLY A 127 3.55 10.72 18.05
CA GLY A 127 3.73 10.92 19.47
C GLY A 127 4.27 9.72 20.25
N GLY A 128 4.71 8.64 19.58
CA GLY A 128 5.41 7.52 20.20
C GLY A 128 4.59 6.70 21.21
N ARG A 129 3.26 6.85 21.20
CA ARG A 129 2.34 6.21 22.15
C ARG A 129 1.76 4.91 21.63
N LYS A 130 2.17 4.45 20.44
CA LYS A 130 1.64 3.25 19.78
C LYS A 130 0.12 3.25 19.65
N ARG A 131 -0.44 4.42 19.32
CA ARG A 131 -1.89 4.59 19.15
C ARG A 131 -2.28 4.71 17.69
N GLU A 132 -1.49 5.43 16.92
CA GLU A 132 -1.78 5.71 15.52
C GLU A 132 -0.52 5.73 14.68
N LEU A 133 -0.65 5.24 13.45
CA LEU A 133 0.40 5.30 12.45
C LEU A 133 0.00 6.28 11.35
N LYS A 134 0.92 7.19 11.05
CA LYS A 134 0.89 8.01 9.86
C LYS A 134 1.84 7.40 8.85
N ILE A 135 1.29 7.00 7.72
CA ILE A 135 2.04 6.50 6.60
C ILE A 135 2.03 7.59 5.53
N VAL A 136 3.20 8.01 5.12
CA VAL A 136 3.36 8.87 3.95
C VAL A 136 3.59 7.94 2.78
N ALA A 137 2.72 8.02 1.79
CA ALA A 137 2.76 7.15 0.62
C ALA A 137 2.69 7.98 -0.66
N ILE A 138 3.26 7.46 -1.73
CA ILE A 138 3.36 8.12 -3.03
C ILE A 138 2.61 7.27 -4.03
N GLU A 139 1.75 7.88 -4.84
CA GLU A 139 1.05 7.15 -5.88
C GLU A 139 2.06 6.65 -6.93
N ALA A 140 2.15 5.33 -7.11
CA ALA A 140 3.00 4.73 -8.12
C ALA A 140 2.32 4.92 -9.48
N ASP A 141 2.85 5.83 -10.29
CA ASP A 141 2.28 6.08 -11.62
C ASP A 141 2.50 4.85 -12.52
N SER A 142 1.41 4.19 -12.90
CA SER A 142 1.42 3.06 -13.85
C SER A 142 1.76 3.51 -15.27
N TYR A 143 1.64 4.80 -15.57
CA TYR A 143 1.87 5.38 -16.91
C TYR A 143 3.26 5.99 -17.09
N GLY A 144 4.07 6.04 -16.02
CA GLY A 144 5.44 6.52 -16.06
C GLY A 144 6.42 5.49 -16.62
N LYS A 145 6.37 5.23 -17.94
CA LYS A 145 7.56 4.75 -18.66
C LYS A 145 8.69 5.75 -18.39
N LYS A 146 9.65 5.36 -17.56
CA LYS A 146 10.99 5.95 -17.59
C LYS A 146 11.75 5.39 -18.78
#